data_AF-A0A6I4IXM9-F1
#
_entry.id   AF-A0A6I4IXM9-F1
#
_cell.length_a   1.000
_cell.length_b   1.000
_cell.length_c   1.000
_cell.angle_alpha   90.00
_cell.angle_beta   90.00
_cell.angle_gamma   90.00
#
_symmetry.space_group_name_H-M   'P 1'
#
loop_
_entity.id
_entity.type
_entity.pdbx_description
1 polymer ?
#
loop_
_entity_poly.entity_id
_entity_poly.type
_entity_poly.pdbx_seq_one_letter_code
_entity_poly.pdbx_strand_id
1 'polypeptide(L)'
;MLGVLELSYLWLKAAHIVFVIFWMAGLFIFPRYLVHHQEALERPAEAAAWVEREAKLRKMILTPSLIAVWGFGITLATVGDMWSQGWLHAKLLIVIGLSAFHGWAVAYSKRLAKGEARLPARRLRMFNELPALAVVIIVYLVVVKPF
;
A
#
# COMPACT_ATOMS: atom_id res chain seq x y z
N MET A 1 25.23 20.70 15.75
CA MET A 1 24.47 19.46 16.06
C MET A 1 22.99 19.57 15.68
N LEU A 2 22.29 20.67 16.00
CA LEU A 2 20.87 20.88 15.61
C LEU A 2 20.62 20.77 14.10
N GLY A 3 21.44 21.43 13.26
CA GLY A 3 21.25 21.38 11.80
C GLY A 3 21.47 20.01 11.16
N VAL A 4 22.28 19.12 11.76
CA VAL A 4 22.49 17.76 11.25
C VAL A 4 21.25 16.90 11.53
N LEU A 5 20.66 17.03 12.73
CA LEU A 5 19.44 16.32 13.11
C LEU A 5 18.24 16.77 12.29
N GLU A 6 18.09 18.07 12.04
CA GLU A 6 17.05 18.62 11.18
C GLU A 6 17.19 18.13 9.72
N LEU A 7 18.41 18.15 9.18
CA LEU A 7 18.68 17.63 7.85
C LEU A 7 18.32 16.14 7.76
N SER A 8 18.74 15.33 8.73
CA SER A 8 18.40 13.91 8.81
C SER A 8 16.89 13.67 8.89
N TYR A 9 16.15 14.49 9.64
CA TYR A 9 14.69 14.40 9.72
C TYR A 9 14.01 14.68 8.37
N LEU A 10 14.45 15.69 7.63
CA LEU A 10 13.90 16.00 6.30
C LEU A 10 14.18 14.88 5.29
N TRP A 11 15.38 14.31 5.31
CA TRP A 11 15.71 13.14 4.47
C TRP A 11 14.87 11.92 4.83
N LEU A 12 14.66 11.66 6.12
CA LEU A 12 13.80 10.59 6.60
C LEU A 12 12.35 10.78 6.13
N LYS A 13 11.84 12.01 6.22
CA LYS A 13 10.50 12.37 5.75
C LYS A 13 10.37 12.23 4.24
N ALA A 14 11.36 12.66 3.48
CA ALA A 14 11.41 12.51 2.03
C ALA A 14 11.39 11.03 1.63
N ALA A 15 12.24 10.20 2.27
CA ALA A 15 12.28 8.77 2.04
C ALA A 15 10.91 8.12 2.34
N HIS A 16 10.30 8.43 3.48
CA HIS A 16 8.96 7.94 3.81
C HIS A 16 7.93 8.27 2.72
N ILE A 17 7.89 9.52 2.26
CA ILE A 17 6.94 9.96 1.22
C ILE A 17 7.18 9.21 -0.10
N VAL A 18 8.43 9.03 -0.52
CA VAL A 18 8.76 8.27 -1.75
C VAL A 18 8.21 6.85 -1.67
N PHE A 19 8.43 6.15 -0.55
CA PHE A 19 7.91 4.79 -0.39
C PHE A 19 6.39 4.73 -0.23
N VAL A 20 5.76 5.75 0.35
CA VAL A 20 4.29 5.90 0.33
C VAL A 20 3.80 5.99 -1.12
N ILE A 21 4.44 6.79 -1.98
CA ILE A 21 4.06 6.91 -3.40
C ILE A 21 4.18 5.57 -4.11
N PHE A 22 5.30 4.85 -3.96
CA PHE A 22 5.47 3.52 -4.57
C PHE A 22 4.45 2.50 -4.07
N TRP A 23 4.19 2.50 -2.76
CA TRP A 23 3.20 1.60 -2.17
C TRP A 23 1.79 1.91 -2.68
N MET A 24 1.43 3.19 -2.77
CA MET A 24 0.12 3.62 -3.26
C MET A 24 -0.06 3.38 -4.75
N ALA A 25 0.93 3.69 -5.58
CA ALA A 25 0.92 3.35 -6.99
C ALA A 25 0.74 1.83 -7.20
N GLY A 26 1.43 1.02 -6.40
CA GLY A 26 1.28 -0.43 -6.37
C GLY A 26 -0.14 -0.86 -5.97
N LEU A 27 -0.72 -0.28 -4.93
CA LEU A 27 -2.08 -0.61 -4.48
C LEU A 27 -3.18 -0.10 -5.42
N PHE A 28 -2.94 0.94 -6.21
CA PHE A 28 -3.86 1.36 -7.27
C PHE A 28 -3.90 0.38 -8.44
N ILE A 29 -2.73 -0.13 -8.84
CA ILE A 29 -2.64 -1.00 -10.03
C ILE A 29 -2.95 -2.47 -9.71
N PHE A 30 -2.66 -2.92 -8.49
CA PHE A 30 -2.72 -4.33 -8.16
C PHE A 30 -4.14 -4.94 -8.21
N PRO A 31 -5.22 -4.29 -7.73
CA PRO A 31 -6.56 -4.85 -7.86
C PRO A 31 -7.00 -4.96 -9.32
N ARG A 32 -6.55 -4.06 -10.19
CA ARG A 32 -6.74 -4.17 -11.65
C ARG A 32 -6.02 -5.39 -12.22
N TYR A 33 -4.81 -5.70 -11.76
CA TYR A 33 -4.12 -6.94 -12.16
C TYR A 33 -4.92 -8.17 -11.74
N LEU A 34 -5.46 -8.19 -10.51
CA LEU A 34 -6.29 -9.30 -10.03
C LEU A 34 -7.54 -9.51 -10.90
N VAL A 35 -8.18 -8.43 -11.36
CA VAL A 35 -9.32 -8.52 -12.30
C VAL A 35 -8.90 -9.17 -13.61
N HIS A 36 -7.81 -8.69 -14.23
CA HIS A 36 -7.36 -9.22 -15.50
C HIS A 36 -6.85 -10.67 -15.39
N HIS A 37 -6.15 -11.01 -14.31
CA HIS A 37 -5.75 -12.38 -14.04
C HIS A 37 -6.96 -13.30 -13.90
N GLN A 38 -7.99 -12.87 -13.18
CA GLN A 38 -9.22 -13.64 -13.05
C GLN A 38 -9.93 -13.84 -14.40
N GLU A 39 -10.03 -12.80 -15.22
CA GLU A 39 -10.59 -12.86 -16.58
C GLU A 39 -9.74 -13.72 -17.54
N ALA A 40 -8.47 -13.95 -17.21
CA ALA A 40 -7.54 -14.77 -17.97
C ALA A 40 -7.53 -16.25 -17.55
N LEU A 41 -8.27 -16.67 -16.51
CA LEU A 41 -8.21 -18.05 -16.01
C LEU A 41 -8.61 -19.12 -17.04
N GLU A 42 -9.47 -18.78 -18.00
CA GLU A 42 -9.86 -19.67 -19.10
C GLU A 42 -8.76 -19.80 -20.20
N ARG A 43 -7.69 -19.02 -20.10
CA ARG A 43 -6.58 -18.92 -21.06
C ARG A 43 -5.25 -19.23 -20.36
N PRO A 44 -4.81 -20.50 -20.30
CA PRO A 44 -3.70 -20.93 -19.45
C PRO A 44 -2.40 -20.14 -19.61
N ALA A 45 -2.00 -19.83 -20.85
CA ALA A 45 -0.79 -19.06 -21.13
C ALA A 45 -0.88 -17.62 -20.61
N GLU A 46 -2.06 -17.00 -20.69
CA GLU A 46 -2.28 -15.64 -20.21
C GLU A 46 -2.35 -15.59 -18.68
N ALA A 47 -3.03 -16.55 -18.05
CA ALA A 47 -3.05 -16.69 -16.60
C ALA A 47 -1.63 -16.86 -16.03
N ALA A 48 -0.80 -17.73 -16.62
CA ALA A 48 0.59 -17.91 -16.20
C ALA A 48 1.41 -16.61 -16.28
N ALA A 49 1.21 -15.83 -17.35
CA ALA A 49 1.88 -14.54 -17.50
C ALA A 49 1.40 -13.50 -16.45
N TRP A 50 0.14 -13.56 -16.00
CA TRP A 50 -0.34 -12.74 -14.89
C TRP A 50 0.27 -13.13 -13.55
N VAL A 51 0.43 -14.44 -13.27
CA VAL A 51 1.13 -14.91 -12.07
C VAL A 51 2.53 -14.31 -11.97
N GLU A 52 3.28 -14.29 -13.07
CA GLU A 52 4.62 -13.71 -13.11
C GLU A 52 4.60 -12.19 -12.87
N ARG A 53 3.71 -11.46 -13.56
CA ARG A 53 3.56 -10.00 -13.42
C ARG A 53 3.22 -9.60 -11.98
N GLU A 54 2.25 -10.27 -11.37
CA GLU A 54 1.86 -10.04 -9.98
C GLU A 54 2.99 -10.36 -9.00
N ALA A 55 3.70 -11.47 -9.22
CA ALA A 55 4.84 -11.85 -8.39
C ALA A 55 5.96 -10.81 -8.47
N LYS A 56 6.26 -10.31 -9.67
CA LYS A 56 7.26 -9.25 -9.89
C LYS A 56 6.85 -7.95 -9.19
N LEU A 57 5.63 -7.49 -9.42
CA LEU A 57 5.09 -6.27 -8.80
C LEU A 57 5.13 -6.36 -7.26
N ARG A 58 4.68 -7.48 -6.70
CA ARG A 58 4.70 -7.74 -5.25
C ARG A 58 6.12 -7.74 -4.68
N LYS A 59 7.03 -8.51 -5.27
CA LYS A 59 8.40 -8.70 -4.76
C LYS A 59 9.27 -7.46 -4.94
N MET A 60 9.11 -6.72 -6.04
CA MET A 60 10.00 -5.59 -6.37
C MET A 60 9.50 -4.25 -5.83
N ILE A 61 8.18 -4.04 -5.78
CA ILE A 61 7.62 -2.72 -5.45
C ILE A 61 6.77 -2.80 -4.19
N LEU A 62 5.72 -3.61 -4.21
CA LEU A 62 4.63 -3.54 -3.23
C LEU A 62 5.08 -3.94 -1.81
N THR A 63 5.74 -5.08 -1.65
CA THR A 63 6.16 -5.56 -0.33
C THR A 63 7.35 -4.76 0.23
N PRO A 64 8.41 -4.45 -0.55
CA PRO A 64 9.50 -3.60 -0.06
C PRO A 64 9.03 -2.20 0.34
N SER A 65 8.15 -1.58 -0.45
CA SER A 65 7.61 -0.26 -0.11
C SER A 65 6.75 -0.27 1.15
N LEU A 66 5.91 -1.28 1.37
CA LEU A 66 5.16 -1.44 2.61
C LEU A 66 6.09 -1.49 3.84
N ILE A 67 7.16 -2.30 3.77
CA ILE A 67 8.15 -2.43 4.84
C ILE A 67 8.82 -1.09 5.12
N ALA A 68 9.25 -0.39 4.07
CA ALA A 68 9.87 0.92 4.18
C ALA A 68 8.90 1.99 4.73
N VAL A 69 7.64 1.99 4.32
CA VAL A 69 6.60 2.90 4.83
C VAL A 69 6.46 2.75 6.34
N TRP A 70 6.36 1.51 6.84
CA TRP A 70 6.29 1.25 8.28
C TRP A 70 7.57 1.63 9.01
N GLY A 71 8.74 1.21 8.49
CA GLY A 71 10.03 1.51 9.10
C GLY A 71 10.29 3.02 9.23
N PHE A 72 10.12 3.77 8.14
CA PHE A 72 10.29 5.22 8.16
C PHE A 72 9.18 5.94 8.92
N GLY A 73 7.93 5.46 8.83
CA GLY A 73 6.80 6.05 9.51
C GLY A 73 6.90 5.97 11.04
N ILE A 74 7.26 4.79 11.57
CA ILE A 74 7.51 4.59 13.00
C ILE A 74 8.69 5.45 13.45
N THR A 75 9.79 5.45 12.68
CA THR A 75 10.96 6.27 13.01
C THR A 75 10.60 7.76 13.07
N LEU A 76 9.83 8.27 12.11
CA LEU A 76 9.36 9.67 12.11
C LEU A 76 8.48 9.99 13.30
N ALA A 77 7.55 9.10 13.65
CA ALA A 77 6.67 9.29 14.80
C ALA A 77 7.46 9.35 16.12
N THR A 78 8.47 8.49 16.28
CA THR A 78 9.33 8.45 17.47
C THR A 78 10.26 9.66 17.54
N VAL A 79 10.97 9.99 16.46
CA VAL A 79 11.91 11.12 16.43
C VAL A 79 11.18 12.46 16.55
N GLY A 80 9.96 12.55 16.01
CA GLY A 80 9.13 13.76 16.08
C GLY A 80 8.22 13.83 17.30
N ASP A 81 8.34 12.91 18.26
CA ASP A 81 7.48 12.78 19.46
C ASP A 81 5.97 12.92 19.16
N MET A 82 5.53 12.21 18.11
CA MET A 82 4.18 12.37 17.55
C MET A 82 3.16 11.40 18.15
N TRP A 83 3.59 10.51 19.05
CA TRP A 83 2.77 9.41 19.58
C TRP A 83 1.61 9.86 20.47
N SER A 84 1.63 11.10 20.97
CA SER A 84 0.53 11.71 21.70
C SER A 84 -0.49 12.41 20.79
N GLN A 85 -0.22 12.53 19.49
CA GLN A 85 -1.04 13.30 18.56
C GLN A 85 -2.19 12.45 18.02
N GLY A 86 -3.43 12.88 18.23
CA GLY A 86 -4.60 12.07 17.89
C GLY A 86 -4.71 11.79 16.38
N TRP A 87 -4.39 12.75 15.51
CA TRP A 87 -4.38 12.55 14.06
C TRP A 87 -3.43 11.43 13.62
N LEU A 88 -2.36 11.16 14.37
CA LEU A 88 -1.43 10.06 14.07
C LEU A 88 -2.12 8.71 14.29
N HIS A 89 -2.85 8.54 15.40
CA HIS A 89 -3.59 7.31 15.67
C HIS A 89 -4.68 7.05 14.61
N ALA A 90 -5.41 8.10 14.23
CA ALA A 90 -6.39 8.00 13.15
C ALA A 90 -5.73 7.60 11.83
N LYS A 91 -4.58 8.20 11.48
CA LYS A 91 -3.79 7.83 10.31
C LYS A 91 -3.32 6.38 10.37
N LEU A 92 -2.80 5.94 11.53
CA LEU A 92 -2.30 4.58 11.71
C LEU A 92 -3.42 3.54 11.56
N LEU A 93 -4.63 3.81 12.05
CA LEU A 93 -5.78 2.93 11.84
C LEU A 93 -6.04 2.69 10.34
N ILE A 94 -6.00 3.76 9.53
CA ILE A 94 -6.17 3.67 8.07
C ILE A 94 -5.01 2.91 7.43
N VAL A 95 -3.77 3.18 7.83
CA VAL A 95 -2.57 2.49 7.29
C VAL A 95 -2.56 1.01 7.65
N ILE A 96 -3.04 0.63 8.83
CA ILE A 96 -3.26 -0.77 9.22
C ILE A 96 -4.32 -1.40 8.32
N GLY A 97 -5.45 -0.72 8.09
CA GLY A 97 -6.48 -1.17 7.16
C GLY A 97 -5.96 -1.39 5.74
N LEU A 98 -5.15 -0.47 5.22
CA LEU A 98 -4.47 -0.60 3.92
C LEU A 98 -3.44 -1.75 3.91
N SER A 99 -2.74 -1.98 5.01
CA SER A 99 -1.78 -3.10 5.16
C SER A 99 -2.52 -4.44 5.16
N ALA A 100 -3.68 -4.51 5.82
CA ALA A 100 -4.55 -5.69 5.76
C ALA A 100 -5.09 -5.90 4.34
N PHE A 101 -5.52 -4.85 3.66
CA PHE A 101 -5.94 -4.90 2.27
C PHE A 101 -4.82 -5.38 1.32
N HIS A 102 -3.60 -4.88 1.51
CA HIS A 102 -2.41 -5.39 0.81
C HIS A 102 -2.24 -6.89 1.02
N GLY A 103 -2.26 -7.35 2.28
CA GLY A 103 -2.12 -8.76 2.62
C GLY A 103 -3.20 -9.63 1.97
N TRP A 104 -4.45 -9.16 2.01
CA TRP A 104 -5.57 -9.80 1.34
C TRP A 104 -5.38 -9.89 -0.18
N ALA A 105 -4.99 -8.80 -0.85
CA ALA A 105 -4.78 -8.76 -2.29
C ALA A 105 -3.66 -9.72 -2.71
N VAL A 106 -2.58 -9.77 -1.92
CA VAL A 106 -1.48 -10.72 -2.08
C VAL A 106 -1.95 -12.17 -1.93
N ALA A 107 -2.80 -12.46 -0.95
CA ALA A 107 -3.37 -13.79 -0.76
C ALA A 107 -4.32 -14.17 -1.90
N TYR A 108 -5.11 -13.21 -2.41
CA TYR A 108 -6.01 -13.43 -3.54
C TYR A 108 -5.24 -13.75 -4.82
N SER A 109 -4.18 -12.97 -5.13
CA SER A 109 -3.21 -13.24 -6.19
C SER A 109 -2.69 -14.69 -6.17
N LYS A 110 -2.28 -15.19 -4.99
CA LYS A 110 -1.80 -16.57 -4.82
C LYS A 110 -2.88 -17.63 -5.03
N ARG A 111 -4.16 -17.27 -4.86
CA ARG A 111 -5.30 -18.17 -5.10
C ARG A 111 -5.69 -18.19 -6.57
N LEU A 112 -5.66 -17.04 -7.24
CA LEU A 112 -5.79 -16.98 -8.71
C LEU A 112 -4.70 -17.80 -9.40
N ALA A 113 -3.47 -17.79 -8.89
CA ALA A 113 -2.39 -18.63 -9.37
C ALA A 113 -2.66 -20.15 -9.25
N LYS A 114 -3.63 -20.56 -8.43
CA LYS A 114 -4.12 -21.94 -8.29
C LYS A 114 -5.37 -22.22 -9.13
N GLY A 115 -5.82 -21.26 -9.94
CA GLY A 115 -7.06 -21.35 -10.71
C GLY A 115 -8.33 -21.02 -9.91
N GLU A 116 -8.22 -20.53 -8.68
CA GLU A 116 -9.37 -20.36 -7.79
C GLU A 116 -9.93 -18.91 -7.80
N ALA A 117 -10.84 -18.61 -8.71
CA ALA A 117 -11.67 -17.41 -8.63
C ALA A 117 -12.79 -17.57 -7.61
N ARG A 118 -12.93 -16.63 -6.66
CA ARG A 118 -14.02 -16.67 -5.66
C ARG A 118 -14.77 -15.36 -5.50
N LEU A 119 -14.49 -14.34 -6.33
CA LEU A 119 -15.15 -13.04 -6.25
C LEU A 119 -15.76 -12.63 -7.59
N PRO A 120 -16.95 -12.03 -7.57
CA PRO A 120 -17.49 -11.38 -8.76
C PRO A 120 -16.55 -10.25 -9.24
N ALA A 121 -16.29 -10.17 -10.55
CA ALA A 121 -15.40 -9.16 -11.13
C ALA A 121 -15.80 -7.72 -10.74
N ARG A 122 -17.12 -7.44 -10.64
CA ARG A 122 -17.64 -6.14 -10.17
C ARG A 122 -17.15 -5.79 -8.77
N ARG A 123 -17.20 -6.74 -7.83
CA ARG A 123 -16.72 -6.53 -6.45
C ARG A 123 -15.21 -6.29 -6.44
N LEU A 124 -14.46 -7.00 -7.28
CA LEU A 124 -13.01 -6.83 -7.37
C LEU A 124 -12.62 -5.44 -7.90
N ARG A 125 -13.39 -4.90 -8.86
CA ARG A 125 -13.19 -3.55 -9.41
C ARG A 125 -13.49 -2.44 -8.39
N MET A 126 -14.42 -2.65 -7.47
CA MET A 126 -14.72 -1.65 -6.41
C MET A 126 -13.53 -1.41 -5.48
N PHE A 127 -12.65 -2.39 -5.30
CA PHE A 127 -11.45 -2.21 -4.49
C PHE A 127 -10.43 -1.23 -5.08
N ASN A 128 -10.58 -0.83 -6.35
CA ASN A 128 -9.73 0.19 -6.98
C ASN A 128 -9.84 1.56 -6.29
N GLU A 129 -10.99 1.87 -5.68
CA GLU A 129 -11.25 3.18 -5.07
C GLU A 129 -10.74 3.28 -3.62
N LEU A 130 -10.53 2.12 -2.97
CA LEU A 130 -10.14 2.08 -1.56
C LEU A 130 -8.80 2.79 -1.30
N PRO A 131 -7.73 2.57 -2.09
CA PRO A 131 -6.49 3.34 -1.93
C PRO A 131 -6.68 4.84 -2.21
N ALA A 132 -7.55 5.23 -3.13
CA ALA A 132 -7.80 6.65 -3.46
C ALA A 132 -8.37 7.38 -2.24
N LEU A 133 -9.45 6.83 -1.68
CA LEU A 133 -10.11 7.41 -0.52
C LEU A 133 -9.16 7.48 0.67
N ALA A 134 -8.39 6.41 0.91
CA ALA A 134 -7.44 6.37 2.01
C ALA A 134 -6.34 7.44 1.87
N VAL A 135 -5.80 7.67 0.67
CA VAL A 135 -4.80 8.73 0.42
C VAL A 135 -5.37 10.10 0.76
N VAL A 136 -6.59 10.42 0.32
CA VAL A 136 -7.22 11.72 0.60
C VAL A 136 -7.33 11.96 2.10
N ILE A 137 -7.83 10.97 2.85
CA ILE A 137 -8.00 11.09 4.30
C ILE A 137 -6.65 11.17 5.02
N ILE A 138 -5.67 10.35 4.62
CA ILE A 138 -4.32 10.38 5.21
C ILE A 138 -3.64 11.73 5.00
N VAL A 139 -3.76 12.31 3.79
CA VAL A 139 -3.20 13.64 3.47
C VAL A 139 -3.88 14.71 4.32
N TYR A 140 -5.20 14.69 4.44
CA TYR A 140 -5.93 15.60 5.32
C TYR A 140 -5.42 15.51 6.78
N LEU A 141 -5.32 14.29 7.32
CA LEU A 141 -4.86 14.08 8.71
C LEU A 141 -3.44 14.61 8.95
N VAL A 142 -2.50 14.37 8.03
CA VAL A 142 -1.10 14.74 8.24
C VAL A 142 -0.80 16.22 7.97
N VAL A 143 -1.60 16.86 7.10
CA VAL A 143 -1.42 18.28 6.73
C VAL A 143 -2.22 19.19 7.67
N VAL A 144 -3.51 18.89 7.87
CA VAL A 144 -4.41 19.73 8.67
C VAL A 144 -4.24 19.47 10.16
N LYS A 145 -3.94 18.22 10.56
CA LYS A 145 -3.76 17.80 11.96
C LYS A 145 -4.89 18.30 12.87
N PRO A 146 -6.14 17.86 12.63
CA PRO A 146 -7.33 18.45 13.26
C PRO A 146 -7.45 18.23 14.78
N PHE A 147 -6.65 17.33 15.36
CA PHE A 147 -6.64 16.99 16.79
C PHE A 147 -5.36 16.22 17.17
#